data_AF-A0A5F2HUJ4-F1
#
_entry.id   AF-A0A5F2HUJ4-F1
#
_cell.length_a   1.000
_cell.length_b   1.000
_cell.length_c   1.000
_cell.angle_alpha   90.00
_cell.angle_beta   90.00
_cell.angle_gamma   90.00
#
_symmetry.space_group_name_H-M   'P 1'
#
loop_
_entity.id
_entity.type
_entity.pdbx_description
1 polymer ?
#
loop_
_entity_poly.entity_id
_entity_poly.type
_entity_poly.pdbx_seq_one_letter_code
_entity_poly.pdbx_strand_id
1 'polypeptide(L)'
;TSSAVPKTTYTDSNYTAALDEQMQTLCSNAKAAGVIVMTVSLDLVESKAAEKKAMTALKACASDSRFRKDPSDPSKPAKLYWNATGATLSDNF
;
A
#
# COMPACT_ATOMS: atom_id res chain seq x y z
N THR A 1 -14.20 10.51 -4.42
CA THR A 1 -14.42 9.15 -4.93
C THR A 1 -15.05 9.22 -6.30
N SER A 2 -14.69 8.26 -7.12
CA SER A 2 -15.10 8.02 -8.49
C SER A 2 -16.56 7.53 -8.54
N SER A 3 -17.08 7.33 -9.74
CA SER A 3 -18.38 6.70 -9.94
C SER A 3 -18.41 5.22 -9.53
N ALA A 4 -17.25 4.59 -9.27
CA ALA A 4 -17.17 3.20 -8.84
C ALA A 4 -17.57 3.00 -7.36
N VAL A 5 -17.56 4.07 -6.55
CA VAL A 5 -17.97 4.03 -5.15
C VAL A 5 -19.23 4.88 -4.96
N PRO A 6 -20.42 4.26 -4.77
CA PRO A 6 -21.68 4.97 -4.60
C PRO A 6 -21.63 5.98 -3.45
N LYS A 7 -22.10 7.20 -3.69
CA LYS A 7 -22.10 8.29 -2.69
C LYS A 7 -23.26 8.21 -1.69
N THR A 8 -24.27 7.39 -2.00
CA THR A 8 -25.51 7.27 -1.22
C THR A 8 -25.62 5.93 -0.48
N THR A 9 -24.56 5.12 -0.48
CA THR A 9 -24.50 3.84 0.22
C THR A 9 -23.66 3.99 1.49
N TYR A 10 -24.29 3.81 2.65
CA TYR A 10 -23.64 4.05 3.95
C TYR A 10 -23.37 2.73 4.67
N THR A 11 -22.43 1.95 4.15
CA THR A 11 -21.98 0.68 4.73
C THR A 11 -20.48 0.71 4.95
N ASP A 12 -19.99 -0.08 5.90
CA ASP A 12 -18.55 -0.18 6.19
C ASP A 12 -17.73 -0.56 4.95
N SER A 13 -18.29 -1.45 4.12
CA SER A 13 -17.69 -1.83 2.83
C SER A 13 -17.56 -0.63 1.88
N ASN A 14 -18.61 0.19 1.77
CA ASN A 14 -18.57 1.37 0.90
C ASN A 14 -17.61 2.45 1.43
N TYR A 15 -17.59 2.67 2.74
CA TYR A 15 -16.63 3.60 3.36
C TYR A 15 -15.19 3.11 3.18
N THR A 16 -14.94 1.82 3.35
CA THR A 16 -13.60 1.24 3.10
C THR A 16 -13.19 1.41 1.65
N ALA A 17 -14.09 1.15 0.69
CA ALA A 17 -13.82 1.38 -0.73
C ALA A 17 -13.54 2.86 -1.05
N ALA A 18 -14.28 3.78 -0.43
CA ALA A 18 -14.05 5.21 -0.56
C ALA A 18 -12.66 5.63 -0.03
N LEU A 19 -12.28 5.13 1.14
CA LEU A 19 -10.98 5.41 1.76
C LEU A 19 -9.83 4.80 0.94
N ASP A 20 -10.00 3.57 0.44
CA ASP A 20 -9.05 2.91 -0.47
C ASP A 20 -8.77 3.79 -1.70
N GLU A 21 -9.82 4.34 -2.31
CA GLU A 21 -9.70 5.20 -3.51
C GLU A 21 -8.99 6.53 -3.20
N GLN A 22 -9.30 7.15 -2.05
CA GLN A 22 -8.64 8.37 -1.61
C GLN A 22 -7.15 8.14 -1.33
N MET A 23 -6.81 7.02 -0.70
CA MET A 23 -5.42 6.65 -0.45
C MET A 23 -4.66 6.44 -1.76
N GLN A 24 -5.24 5.73 -2.74
CA GLN A 24 -4.63 5.55 -4.07
C GLN A 24 -4.39 6.88 -4.79
N THR A 25 -5.33 7.80 -4.69
CA THR A 25 -5.21 9.15 -5.26
C THR A 25 -4.07 9.92 -4.59
N LEU A 26 -4.01 9.89 -3.25
CA LEU A 26 -2.93 10.52 -2.48
C LEU A 26 -1.55 9.96 -2.88
N CYS A 27 -1.42 8.64 -2.95
CA CYS A 27 -0.16 7.99 -3.34
C CYS A 27 0.26 8.38 -4.76
N SER A 28 -0.69 8.48 -5.68
CA SER A 28 -0.43 8.89 -7.06
C SER A 28 0.06 10.34 -7.12
N ASN A 29 -0.61 11.25 -6.40
CA ASN A 29 -0.22 12.66 -6.34
C ASN A 29 1.14 12.84 -5.67
N ALA A 30 1.42 12.14 -4.57
CA ALA A 30 2.71 12.19 -3.88
C ALA A 30 3.85 11.76 -4.81
N LYS A 31 3.69 10.63 -5.50
CA LYS A 31 4.69 10.14 -6.47
C LYS A 31 4.85 11.10 -7.65
N ALA A 32 3.77 11.67 -8.16
CA ALA A 32 3.83 12.67 -9.24
C ALA A 32 4.56 13.96 -8.81
N ALA A 33 4.46 14.34 -7.54
CA ALA A 33 5.20 15.46 -6.96
C ALA A 33 6.66 15.13 -6.61
N GLY A 34 7.15 13.93 -6.93
CA GLY A 34 8.52 13.49 -6.62
C GLY A 34 8.74 13.07 -5.17
N VAL A 35 7.68 12.95 -4.36
CA VAL A 35 7.76 12.44 -2.99
C VAL A 35 7.94 10.93 -3.03
N ILE A 36 8.97 10.44 -2.33
CA ILE A 36 9.21 9.02 -2.17
C ILE A 36 8.26 8.49 -1.09
N VAL A 37 7.39 7.57 -1.47
CA VAL A 37 6.45 6.93 -0.56
C VAL A 37 6.97 5.55 -0.17
N MET A 38 7.16 5.36 1.12
CA MET A 38 7.46 4.08 1.74
C MET A 38 6.22 3.64 2.53
N THR A 39 5.87 2.36 2.42
CA THR A 39 4.72 1.80 3.13
C THR A 39 5.11 0.59 3.97
N VAL A 40 4.48 0.46 5.12
CA VAL A 40 4.69 -0.63 6.06
C VAL A 40 3.33 -1.15 6.45
N SER A 41 3.05 -2.41 6.18
CA SER A 41 1.95 -3.10 6.86
C SER A 41 2.47 -3.62 8.20
N LEU A 42 1.71 -3.39 9.26
CA LEU A 42 2.04 -3.83 10.61
C LEU A 42 1.03 -4.89 11.06
N ASP A 43 1.54 -6.07 11.41
CA ASP A 43 0.76 -7.21 11.91
C ASP A 43 -0.38 -7.66 10.97
N LEU A 44 -0.17 -7.52 9.65
CA LEU A 44 -1.06 -8.06 8.63
C LEU A 44 -0.59 -9.44 8.14
N VAL A 45 -1.54 -10.34 7.96
CA VAL A 45 -1.34 -11.75 7.62
C VAL A 45 -1.86 -12.02 6.21
N GLU A 46 -0.97 -12.48 5.33
CA GLU A 46 -1.29 -12.68 3.92
C GLU A 46 -2.38 -13.75 3.67
N SER A 47 -2.55 -14.72 4.57
CA SER A 47 -3.59 -15.76 4.44
C SER A 47 -5.01 -15.24 4.67
N LYS A 48 -5.18 -14.04 5.24
CA LYS A 48 -6.50 -13.42 5.45
C LYS A 48 -6.81 -12.48 4.29
N ALA A 49 -7.88 -12.76 3.55
CA ALA A 49 -8.21 -12.05 2.32
C ALA A 49 -8.32 -10.53 2.48
N ALA A 50 -8.95 -10.05 3.55
CA ALA A 50 -9.08 -8.62 3.83
C ALA A 50 -7.72 -7.95 4.10
N GLU A 51 -6.86 -8.60 4.89
CA GLU A 51 -5.52 -8.09 5.21
C GLU A 51 -4.60 -8.13 3.99
N LYS A 52 -4.66 -9.20 3.19
CA LYS A 52 -3.96 -9.30 1.89
C LYS A 52 -4.37 -8.19 0.92
N LYS A 53 -5.66 -7.82 0.89
CA LYS A 53 -6.14 -6.70 0.07
C LYS A 53 -5.47 -5.39 0.51
N ALA A 54 -5.42 -5.12 1.81
CA ALA A 54 -4.75 -3.94 2.36
C ALA A 54 -3.25 -3.93 2.06
N MET A 55 -2.55 -5.06 2.27
CA MET A 55 -1.15 -5.24 1.92
C MET A 55 -0.87 -4.95 0.44
N THR A 56 -1.73 -5.43 -0.45
CA THR A 56 -1.62 -5.19 -1.90
C THR A 56 -1.77 -3.71 -2.23
N ALA A 57 -2.74 -3.03 -1.61
CA ALA A 57 -2.93 -1.59 -1.79
C ALA A 57 -1.72 -0.78 -1.28
N LEU A 58 -1.19 -1.12 -0.11
CA LEU A 58 0.02 -0.50 0.46
C LEU A 58 1.24 -0.71 -0.44
N LYS A 59 1.44 -1.92 -0.97
CA LYS A 59 2.54 -2.23 -1.89
C LYS A 59 2.42 -1.49 -3.22
N ALA A 60 1.21 -1.27 -3.72
CA ALA A 60 0.97 -0.47 -4.93
C ALA A 60 1.20 1.04 -4.70
N CYS A 61 0.90 1.52 -3.50
CA CYS A 61 1.17 2.89 -3.08
C CYS A 61 2.68 3.17 -2.97
N ALA A 62 3.47 2.19 -2.53
CA ALA A 62 4.92 2.32 -2.39
C ALA A 62 5.63 2.71 -3.69
N SER A 63 6.65 3.55 -3.53
CA SER A 63 7.57 3.91 -4.60
C SER A 63 8.58 2.80 -4.85
N ASP A 64 9.20 2.84 -6.03
CA ASP A 64 10.33 1.98 -6.34
C ASP A 64 11.60 2.50 -5.65
N SER A 65 12.43 1.59 -5.16
CA SER A 65 13.73 1.94 -4.59
C SER A 65 14.66 2.47 -5.67
N ARG A 66 15.45 3.48 -5.31
CA ARG A 66 16.50 4.01 -6.19
C ARG A 66 17.78 3.15 -6.20
N PHE A 67 17.90 2.23 -5.24
CA PHE A 67 19.15 1.49 -4.99
C PHE A 67 18.94 -0.01 -4.82
N ARG A 68 17.87 -0.42 -4.13
CA ARG A 68 17.56 -1.85 -3.94
C ARG A 68 16.94 -2.42 -5.20
N LYS A 69 17.44 -3.59 -5.60
CA LYS A 69 16.81 -4.43 -6.63
C LYS A 69 15.84 -5.41 -6.00
N ASP A 70 14.83 -5.82 -6.75
CA ASP A 70 13.90 -6.86 -6.29
C ASP A 70 14.66 -8.19 -6.18
N PRO A 71 14.64 -8.87 -5.02
CA PRO A 71 15.36 -10.13 -4.85
C PRO A 71 14.80 -11.27 -5.71
N SER A 72 13.52 -11.19 -6.11
CA SER A 72 12.88 -12.17 -6.99
C SER A 72 13.05 -11.84 -8.47
N ASP A 73 13.37 -10.59 -8.79
CA ASP A 73 13.65 -10.13 -10.16
C ASP A 73 14.68 -8.99 -10.14
N PRO A 74 15.98 -9.30 -10.22
CA PRO A 74 17.05 -8.30 -10.13
C PRO A 74 17.07 -7.26 -11.27
N SER A 75 16.23 -7.42 -12.30
CA SER A 75 16.07 -6.44 -13.38
C SER A 75 15.18 -5.25 -12.97
N LYS A 76 14.41 -5.39 -11.88
CA LYS A 76 13.47 -4.38 -11.41
C LYS A 76 13.94 -3.76 -10.08
N PRO A 77 13.66 -2.47 -9.84
CA PRO A 77 13.83 -1.90 -8.52
C PRO A 77 12.85 -2.56 -7.53
N ALA A 78 13.31 -2.79 -6.31
CA ALA A 78 12.44 -3.31 -5.26
C ALA A 78 11.43 -2.23 -4.84
N LYS A 79 10.19 -2.63 -4.52
CA LYS A 79 9.24 -1.73 -3.86
C LYS A 79 9.74 -1.34 -2.47
N LEU A 80 9.55 -0.07 -2.10
CA LEU A 80 9.74 0.43 -0.73
C LEU A 80 8.55 0.04 0.15
N TYR A 81 8.31 -1.27 0.23
CA TYR A 81 7.23 -1.88 0.96
C TYR A 81 7.77 -2.99 1.87
N TRP A 82 7.32 -3.00 3.12
CA TRP A 82 7.63 -4.02 4.10
C TRP A 82 6.36 -4.51 4.78
N ASN A 83 6.28 -5.82 5.00
CA ASN A 83 5.31 -6.39 5.93
C ASN A 83 6.06 -6.72 7.22
N ALA A 84 5.80 -5.94 8.27
CA ALA A 84 6.44 -6.07 9.56
C ALA A 84 5.43 -6.56 10.62
N THR A 85 5.97 -7.07 11.70
CA THR A 85 5.24 -7.30 12.95
C THR A 85 5.74 -6.33 14.00
N GLY A 86 5.01 -6.16 15.10
CA GLY A 86 5.51 -5.38 16.24
C GLY A 86 6.90 -5.82 16.73
N ALA A 87 7.24 -7.11 16.57
CA ALA A 87 8.53 -7.67 16.94
C ALA A 87 9.66 -7.43 15.92
N THR A 88 9.33 -7.24 14.65
CA THR A 88 10.32 -7.10 13.56
C THR A 88 10.43 -5.67 13.03
N LEU A 89 9.59 -4.76 13.52
CA LEU A 89 9.56 -3.39 13.04
C LEU A 89 10.92 -2.69 13.20
N SER A 90 11.57 -2.80 14.37
CA SER A 90 12.88 -2.19 14.63
C SER A 90 14.04 -2.84 13.88
N ASP A 91 13.90 -4.07 13.41
CA ASP A 91 14.95 -4.72 12.61
C ASP A 91 14.81 -4.37 11.12
N ASN A 92 13.59 -4.01 10.70
CA ASN A 92 13.28 -3.58 9.35
C ASN A 92 13.65 -2.10 9.08
N PHE A 93 13.88 -1.30 10.14
CA PHE A 93 14.13 0.16 10.11
C PHE A 93 15.28 0.58 11.02
#